data_AF-A0A060XZV3-F1
#
_entry.id   AF-A0A060XZV3-F1
#
_cell.length_a   1.000
_cell.length_b   1.000
_cell.length_c   1.000
_cell.angle_alpha   90.00
_cell.angle_beta   90.00
_cell.angle_gamma   90.00
#
_symmetry.space_group_name_H-M   'P 1'
#
loop_
_entity.id
_entity.type
_entity.pdbx_description
1 polymer ?
#
loop_
_entity_poly.entity_id
_entity_poly.type
_entity_poly.pdbx_seq_one_letter_code
_entity_poly.pdbx_strand_id
1 'polypeptide(L)'
;MGRCLCCPAGSMWSDGKVSIGLCDLVEPWDNLSMSQKKNLNYRYQMGCDCKIATCYSVPCATTTDNECLWTDWLLVNSLSGEQARQYACFKSSDSSCSWYRSGPPPENDFMDMSDP
;
A
#
# COMPACT_ATOMS: atom_id res chain seq x y z
N MET A 1 29.77 -4.12 12.52
CA MET A 1 28.55 -3.27 12.55
C MET A 1 27.96 -3.26 11.15
N GLY A 2 26.78 -3.86 10.97
CA GLY A 2 26.08 -3.83 9.68
C GLY A 2 25.55 -2.43 9.37
N ARG A 3 25.43 -2.09 8.09
CA ARG A 3 24.80 -0.84 7.67
C ARG A 3 23.28 -0.98 7.83
N CYS A 4 22.66 -0.12 8.63
CA CYS A 4 21.19 0.00 8.65
C CYS A 4 20.76 0.84 7.45
N LEU A 5 20.04 0.23 6.50
CA LEU A 5 19.41 0.92 5.38
C LEU A 5 17.94 1.19 5.72
N CYS A 6 17.46 2.38 5.38
CA CYS A 6 16.06 2.78 5.54
C CYS A 6 15.48 3.25 4.20
N CYS A 7 14.16 3.19 4.07
CA CYS A 7 13.39 3.80 2.98
C CYS A 7 12.65 5.02 3.54
N PRO A 8 13.18 6.24 3.38
CA PRO A 8 12.49 7.46 3.77
C PRO A 8 11.58 7.97 2.65
N ALA A 9 10.39 8.44 3.03
CA ALA A 9 9.63 9.44 2.29
C ALA A 9 9.79 10.80 3.00
N GLY A 10 9.68 11.90 2.28
CA GLY A 10 9.81 13.23 2.87
C GLY A 10 9.57 14.33 1.86
N SER A 11 9.69 15.57 2.32
CA SER A 11 9.47 16.76 1.49
C SER A 11 10.80 17.36 1.03
N MET A 12 10.89 17.71 -0.25
CA MET A 12 12.05 18.36 -0.84
C MET A 12 11.90 19.88 -0.82
N TRP A 13 12.91 20.58 -0.32
CA TRP A 13 13.00 22.04 -0.29
C TRP A 13 13.61 22.59 -1.59
N SER A 14 13.38 23.88 -1.85
CA SER A 14 13.91 24.56 -3.05
C SER A 14 15.43 24.60 -3.12
N ASP A 15 16.13 24.42 -2.00
CA ASP A 15 17.59 24.35 -1.91
C ASP A 15 18.15 22.91 -2.09
N GLY A 16 17.28 21.95 -2.41
CA GLY A 16 17.64 20.56 -2.64
C GLY A 16 17.78 19.69 -1.39
N LYS A 17 17.53 20.24 -0.19
CA LYS A 17 17.48 19.44 1.04
C LYS A 17 16.16 18.68 1.17
N VAL A 18 16.19 17.53 1.83
CA VAL A 18 14.99 16.76 2.18
C VAL A 18 14.74 16.88 3.67
N SER A 19 13.51 17.22 4.06
CA SER A 19 13.05 17.17 5.44
C SER A 19 12.25 15.91 5.68
N ILE A 20 12.55 15.25 6.80
CA ILE A 20 11.88 14.05 7.29
C ILE A 20 11.43 14.33 8.72
N GLY A 21 10.14 14.19 8.98
CA GLY A 21 9.51 14.33 10.30
C GLY A 21 9.05 13.00 10.86
N LEU A 22 8.44 13.05 12.04
CA LEU A 22 7.94 11.85 12.74
C LEU A 22 6.73 11.19 12.07
N CYS A 23 6.01 11.92 11.22
CA CYS A 23 4.84 11.41 10.49
C CYS A 23 5.18 10.89 9.10
N ASP A 24 6.42 11.07 8.65
CA ASP A 24 6.87 10.55 7.36
C ASP A 24 7.14 9.04 7.45
N LEU A 25 7.02 8.35 6.31
CA LEU A 25 7.39 6.94 6.22
C LEU A 25 8.91 6.81 6.36
N VAL A 26 9.37 6.22 7.47
CA VAL A 26 10.77 5.88 7.69
C VAL A 26 10.86 4.44 8.18
N GLU A 27 10.92 3.50 7.25
CA GLU A 27 10.97 2.07 7.56
C GLU A 27 12.36 1.48 7.24
N PRO A 28 12.93 0.64 8.11
CA PRO A 28 14.09 -0.17 7.75
C PRO A 28 13.85 -0.97 6.47
N TRP A 29 14.82 -0.97 5.56
CA TRP A 29 14.68 -1.63 4.25
C TRP A 29 14.34 -3.12 4.39
N ASP A 30 14.89 -3.78 5.40
CA ASP A 30 14.65 -5.21 5.64
C ASP A 30 13.25 -5.52 6.19
N ASN A 31 12.57 -4.53 6.77
CA ASN A 31 11.20 -4.69 7.26
C ASN A 31 10.13 -4.51 6.17
N LEU A 32 10.49 -3.87 5.05
CA LEU A 32 9.60 -3.74 3.90
C LEU A 32 9.30 -5.11 3.30
N SER A 33 8.03 -5.35 2.97
CA SER A 33 7.65 -6.54 2.22
C SER A 33 8.24 -6.52 0.81
N MET A 34 8.35 -7.69 0.18
CA MET A 34 8.76 -7.77 -1.23
C MET A 34 7.82 -6.99 -2.16
N SER A 35 6.54 -6.92 -1.79
CA SER A 35 5.49 -6.17 -2.49
C SER A 35 5.75 -4.67 -2.44
N GLN A 36 6.03 -4.12 -1.25
CA GLN A 36 6.38 -2.72 -1.06
C GLN A 36 7.65 -2.36 -1.86
N LYS A 37 8.69 -3.19 -1.75
CA LYS A 37 9.95 -3.01 -2.51
C LYS A 37 9.72 -2.96 -4.02
N LYS A 38 8.87 -3.84 -4.56
CA LYS A 38 8.52 -3.84 -5.99
C LYS A 38 7.73 -2.59 -6.37
N ASN A 39 6.74 -2.20 -5.57
CA ASN A 39 5.82 -1.11 -5.87
C ASN A 39 6.47 0.27 -5.86
N LEU A 40 7.54 0.46 -5.08
CA LEU A 40 8.37 1.67 -5.08
C LEU A 40 8.89 2.05 -6.47
N ASN A 41 9.06 1.09 -7.39
CA ASN A 41 9.59 1.38 -8.72
C ASN A 41 8.55 1.93 -9.71
N TYR A 42 7.26 1.60 -9.53
CA TYR A 42 6.27 1.89 -10.58
C TYR A 42 4.83 2.02 -10.07
N ARG A 43 4.32 1.03 -9.33
CA ARG A 43 2.89 0.98 -8.99
C ARG A 43 2.43 2.12 -8.07
N TYR A 44 3.29 2.56 -7.14
CA TYR A 44 2.93 3.71 -6.30
C TYR A 44 2.86 5.01 -7.10
N GLN A 45 3.70 5.18 -8.13
CA GLN A 45 3.62 6.32 -9.03
C GLN A 45 2.34 6.28 -9.88
N MET A 46 1.96 5.11 -10.41
CA MET A 46 0.68 4.95 -11.13
C MET A 46 -0.54 5.26 -10.26
N GLY A 47 -0.41 5.08 -8.95
CA GLY A 47 -1.47 5.30 -7.98
C GLY A 47 -1.62 6.75 -7.52
N CYS A 48 -0.74 7.67 -7.92
CA CYS A 48 -0.78 9.06 -7.45
C CYS A 48 -2.07 9.81 -7.82
N ASP A 49 -2.78 9.37 -8.86
CA ASP A 49 -4.09 9.92 -9.25
C ASP A 49 -5.26 9.33 -8.42
N CYS A 50 -4.99 8.30 -7.62
CA CYS A 50 -5.96 7.68 -6.72
C CYS A 50 -5.81 8.22 -5.30
N LYS A 51 -6.92 8.26 -4.56
CA LYS A 51 -6.94 8.65 -3.15
C LYS A 51 -7.12 7.42 -2.27
N ILE A 52 -6.29 7.33 -1.23
CA ILE A 52 -6.50 6.34 -0.17
C ILE A 52 -7.50 6.92 0.85
N ALA A 53 -8.62 6.25 1.04
CA ALA A 53 -9.63 6.62 2.03
C ALA A 53 -9.46 5.76 3.29
N THR A 54 -8.80 6.30 4.31
CA THR A 54 -8.57 5.56 5.57
C THR A 54 -9.87 5.40 6.37
N CYS A 55 -10.17 4.17 6.77
CA CYS A 55 -11.28 3.84 7.64
C CYS A 55 -10.80 3.62 9.08
N TYR A 56 -11.05 4.61 9.95
CA TYR A 56 -10.74 4.52 11.38
C TYR A 56 -11.87 3.90 12.22
N SER A 57 -13.12 4.05 11.79
CA SER A 57 -14.32 3.54 12.47
C SER A 57 -15.48 3.37 11.47
N VAL A 58 -16.44 2.51 11.80
CA VAL A 58 -17.66 2.33 11.00
C VAL A 58 -18.71 3.44 11.28
N PRO A 59 -19.54 3.82 10.30
CA PRO A 59 -19.53 3.37 8.90
C PRO A 59 -18.46 4.07 8.06
N CYS A 60 -17.86 3.35 7.10
CA CYS A 60 -16.91 3.90 6.14
C CYS A 60 -17.10 3.22 4.77
N ALA A 61 -16.95 3.99 3.70
CA ALA A 61 -17.09 3.52 2.32
C ALA A 61 -16.31 4.46 1.39
N THR A 62 -16.03 4.01 0.18
CA THR A 62 -15.60 4.90 -0.90
C THR A 62 -16.75 5.82 -1.29
N THR A 63 -16.43 7.05 -1.63
CA THR A 63 -17.40 8.08 -2.05
C THR A 63 -17.38 8.34 -3.55
N THR A 64 -16.27 8.01 -4.21
CA THR A 64 -16.08 8.16 -5.65
C THR A 64 -15.20 7.03 -6.20
N ASP A 65 -15.19 6.85 -7.52
CA ASP A 65 -14.44 5.79 -8.19
C ASP A 65 -12.92 6.02 -8.18
N ASN A 66 -12.43 7.16 -7.69
CA ASN A 66 -11.00 7.43 -7.56
C ASN A 66 -10.43 7.06 -6.17
N GLU A 67 -11.21 6.38 -5.33
CA GLU A 67 -10.84 6.05 -3.96
C GLU A 67 -10.62 4.54 -3.76
N CYS A 68 -9.60 4.19 -2.97
CA CYS A 68 -9.47 2.85 -2.39
C CYS A 68 -9.65 2.94 -0.88
N LEU A 69 -10.61 2.18 -0.33
CA LEU A 69 -10.85 2.13 1.11
C LEU A 69 -9.75 1.33 1.82
N TRP A 70 -9.09 1.95 2.80
CA TRP A 70 -8.03 1.35 3.60
C TRP A 70 -8.56 1.01 4.99
N THR A 71 -8.64 -0.28 5.30
CA THR A 71 -9.29 -0.85 6.47
C THR A 71 -8.33 -1.51 7.46
N ASP A 72 -7.02 -1.48 7.21
CA ASP A 72 -6.02 -2.08 8.11
C ASP A 72 -6.18 -1.59 9.56
N TRP A 73 -6.41 -0.29 9.77
CA TRP A 73 -6.66 0.24 11.12
C TRP A 73 -7.89 -0.39 11.77
N LEU A 74 -9.02 -0.41 11.07
CA LEU A 74 -10.27 -0.96 11.58
C LEU A 74 -10.14 -2.46 11.91
N LEU A 75 -9.46 -3.23 11.05
CA LEU A 75 -9.44 -4.70 11.13
C LEU A 75 -8.37 -5.24 12.09
N VAL A 76 -7.19 -4.61 12.12
CA VAL A 76 -6.04 -5.13 12.88
C VAL A 76 -5.37 -4.09 13.79
N ASN A 77 -5.99 -2.91 13.95
CA ASN A 77 -5.50 -1.81 14.80
C ASN A 77 -4.05 -1.40 14.47
N SER A 78 -3.71 -1.39 13.18
CA SER A 78 -2.38 -1.06 12.68
C SER A 78 -2.45 -0.42 11.30
N LEU A 79 -1.59 0.56 11.03
CA LEU A 79 -1.40 1.16 9.70
C LEU A 79 -0.38 0.39 8.84
N SER A 80 0.10 -0.77 9.31
CA SER A 80 1.02 -1.64 8.57
C SER A 80 0.42 -3.04 8.44
N GLY A 81 -0.87 -3.09 8.09
CA GLY A 81 -1.62 -4.33 7.89
C GLY A 81 -1.43 -4.92 6.49
N GLU A 82 -2.36 -5.78 6.08
CA GLU A 82 -2.24 -6.52 4.83
C GLU A 82 -2.29 -5.59 3.61
N GLN A 83 -3.19 -4.61 3.60
CA GLN A 83 -3.34 -3.69 2.46
C GLN A 83 -2.07 -2.87 2.28
N ALA A 84 -1.55 -2.28 3.37
CA ALA A 84 -0.32 -1.50 3.34
C ALA A 84 0.91 -2.31 2.93
N ARG A 85 0.98 -3.59 3.32
CA ARG A 85 2.14 -4.44 3.06
C ARG A 85 2.08 -5.17 1.73
N GLN A 86 0.92 -5.48 1.18
CA GLN A 86 0.82 -6.38 0.02
C GLN A 86 0.16 -5.76 -1.22
N TYR A 87 -0.56 -4.64 -1.06
CA TYR A 87 -1.37 -4.06 -2.13
C TYR A 87 -0.85 -2.69 -2.57
N ALA A 88 -1.28 -2.27 -3.76
CA ALA A 88 -1.19 -0.91 -4.24
C ALA A 88 -2.56 -0.50 -4.79
N CYS A 89 -2.98 0.73 -4.53
CA CYS A 89 -4.15 1.33 -5.14
C CYS A 89 -3.70 2.08 -6.39
N PHE A 90 -4.23 1.73 -7.55
CA PHE A 90 -3.99 2.49 -8.78
C PHE A 90 -5.16 2.32 -9.75
N LYS A 91 -5.17 3.18 -10.77
CA LYS A 91 -6.23 3.24 -11.77
C LYS A 91 -6.17 2.06 -12.73
N SER A 92 -7.28 1.35 -12.89
CA SER A 92 -7.41 0.28 -13.88
C SER A 92 -7.73 0.83 -15.28
N SER A 93 -7.86 -0.06 -16.26
CA SER A 93 -8.27 0.29 -17.62
C SER A 93 -9.67 0.89 -17.70
N ASP A 94 -10.54 0.60 -16.73
CA ASP A 94 -11.90 1.15 -16.62
C ASP A 94 -11.97 2.54 -15.97
N SER A 95 -10.81 3.14 -15.68
CA SER A 95 -10.65 4.43 -15.03
C SER A 95 -11.06 4.52 -13.55
N SER A 96 -11.40 3.40 -12.91
CA SER A 96 -11.61 3.32 -11.46
C SER A 96 -10.31 2.96 -10.71
N CYS A 97 -10.20 3.39 -9.47
CA CYS A 97 -9.12 3.04 -8.56
C CYS A 97 -9.49 1.80 -7.76
N SER A 98 -8.60 0.81 -7.72
CA SER A 98 -8.83 -0.45 -7.04
C SER A 98 -7.56 -0.98 -6.40
N TRP A 99 -7.72 -1.84 -5.38
CA TRP A 99 -6.60 -2.52 -4.73
C TRP A 99 -6.09 -3.66 -5.59
N TYR A 100 -4.79 -3.67 -5.85
CA TYR A 100 -4.10 -4.73 -6.58
C TYR A 100 -3.00 -5.36 -5.73
N ARG A 101 -3.11 -6.67 -5.51
CA ARG A 101 -2.08 -7.42 -4.80
C ARG A 101 -0.80 -7.46 -5.63
N SER A 102 0.33 -7.33 -4.97
CA SER A 102 1.64 -7.39 -5.59
C SER A 102 2.28 -8.73 -5.19
N GLY A 103 2.52 -9.60 -6.17
CA GLY A 103 2.99 -10.97 -5.91
C GLY A 103 2.09 -12.02 -6.58
N PRO A 104 2.55 -13.28 -6.63
CA PRO A 104 1.73 -14.36 -7.16
C PRO A 104 0.43 -14.48 -6.35
N PRO A 105 -0.68 -14.94 -6.95
CA PRO A 105 -1.88 -15.30 -6.20
C PRO A 105 -1.51 -16.22 -5.03
N PRO A 106 -2.24 -16.19 -3.91
CA PRO A 106 -2.20 -17.32 -2.98
C PRO A 106 -2.41 -18.61 -3.79
N GLU A 107 -1.61 -19.65 -3.56
CA GLU A 107 -1.87 -20.95 -4.17
C GLU A 107 -3.30 -21.38 -3.78
N ASN A 108 -4.12 -21.67 -4.80
CA ASN A 108 -5.49 -22.11 -4.58
C ASN A 108 -5.45 -23.54 -4.03
N ASP A 109 -5.59 -23.71 -2.71
CA ASP A 109 -6.01 -24.98 -2.11
C ASP A 109 -7.52 -25.26 -2.31
N PHE A 110 -8.19 -24.49 -3.19
CA PHE A 110 -9.63 -24.59 -3.48
C PHE A 110 -9.92 -24.99 -4.93
N MET A 111 -9.16 -25.92 -5.48
CA MET A 111 -9.56 -26.68 -6.69
C MET A 111 -9.45 -28.18 -6.44
N ASP A 112 -10.13 -28.67 -5.39
CA ASP A 112 -10.55 -30.08 -5.33
C ASP A 112 -11.91 -30.20 -4.62
N MET A 113 -12.94 -29.69 -5.28
CA MET A 113 -14.31 -30.10 -4.97
C MET A 113 -15.10 -30.20 -6.27
N SER A 114 -14.72 -31.20 -7.06
CA SER A 114 -15.53 -31.76 -8.14
C SER A 114 -15.65 -33.26 -7.93
N ASP A 115 -16.62 -33.68 -7.10
CA ASP A 115 -17.67 -34.68 -7.42
C ASP A 115 -18.57 -34.88 -6.18
N PRO A 116 -19.89 -35.13 -6.35
CA PRO A 116 -20.36 -36.46 -6.76
C PRO A 116 -21.25 -36.52 -8.01
#